data_AF-A0A5M6DLD4-F1
#
_entry.id   AF-A0A5M6DLD4-F1
#
_cell.length_a   1.000
_cell.length_b   1.000
_cell.length_c   1.000
_cell.angle_alpha   90.00
_cell.angle_beta   90.00
_cell.angle_gamma   90.00
#
_symmetry.space_group_name_H-M   'P 1'
#
loop_
_entity.id
_entity.type
_entity.pdbx_description
1 polymer ?
#
loop_
_entity_poly.entity_id
_entity_poly.type
_entity_poly.pdbx_seq_one_letter_code
_entity_poly.pdbx_strand_id
1 'polypeptide(L)'
;MKVISLNCNHCGAPLEVPKKARFVTCGFCESKLAIEHSGNTYSTAVIEELQETTQQLARDVARIKSSSDIERLDAQWERKREQHMITGKHGAKSLPSKGGAIAAAVFMGGFGLFWTVFAFSITRGASSVGAPGAVNIFPLFGLLFVGFAIFAAVSQFSKAEAYERDLKRYQSERRRLVNDMQESD
;
A
#
# COMPACT_ATOMS: atom_id res chain seq x y z
N MET A 1 47.92 47.88 12.17
CA MET A 1 47.25 46.81 11.39
C MET A 1 46.11 47.43 10.59
N LYS A 2 45.87 47.05 9.33
CA LYS A 2 44.78 47.65 8.52
C LYS A 2 43.47 46.91 8.81
N VAL A 3 42.59 47.55 9.59
CA VAL A 3 41.20 47.14 9.81
C VAL A 3 40.29 47.73 8.74
N ILE A 4 39.20 47.02 8.42
CA ILE A 4 38.12 47.51 7.54
C ILE A 4 36.85 47.55 8.37
N SER A 5 36.10 48.64 8.26
CA SER A 5 34.77 48.75 8.84
C SER A 5 33.73 48.18 7.86
N LEU A 6 32.96 47.21 8.32
CA LEU A 6 31.85 46.57 7.61
C LEU A 6 30.59 46.67 8.45
N ASN A 7 29.42 46.61 7.83
CA ASN A 7 28.19 46.42 8.57
C ASN A 7 27.83 44.95 8.62
N CYS A 8 27.31 44.52 9.77
CA CYS A 8 26.67 43.22 9.91
C CYS A 8 25.41 43.18 9.03
N ASN A 9 25.34 42.26 8.07
CA ASN A 9 24.17 42.12 7.21
C ASN A 9 22.94 41.53 7.93
N HIS A 10 23.10 41.06 9.18
CA HIS A 10 21.99 40.58 10.01
C HIS A 10 21.35 41.70 10.86
N CYS A 11 22.16 42.57 11.49
CA CYS A 11 21.66 43.57 12.45
C CYS A 11 22.07 45.03 12.16
N GLY A 12 22.89 45.27 11.14
CA GLY A 12 23.38 46.61 10.79
C GLY A 12 24.49 47.17 11.68
N ALA A 13 24.91 46.47 12.73
CA ALA A 13 25.97 46.94 13.62
C ALA A 13 27.33 47.07 12.89
N PRO A 14 28.13 48.10 13.21
CA PRO A 14 29.46 48.27 12.65
C PRO A 14 30.42 47.20 13.21
N LEU A 15 31.25 46.63 12.34
CA LEU A 15 32.21 45.58 12.60
C LEU A 15 33.58 46.00 12.11
N GLU A 16 34.59 45.93 12.99
CA GLU A 16 35.97 46.11 12.59
C GLU A 16 36.63 44.75 12.38
N VAL A 17 36.99 44.45 11.14
CA VAL A 17 37.59 43.17 10.78
C VAL A 17 38.97 43.33 10.16
N PRO A 18 39.91 42.40 10.43
CA PRO A 18 41.19 42.37 9.74
C PRO A 18 40.98 42.14 8.24
N LYS A 19 41.79 42.81 7.39
CA LYS A 19 41.75 42.68 5.91
C LYS A 19 41.82 41.25 5.35
N LYS A 20 42.25 40.28 6.16
CA LYS A 20 42.45 38.87 5.77
C LYS A 20 41.48 37.91 6.47
N ALA A 21 40.57 38.40 7.31
CA ALA A 21 39.62 37.55 8.01
C ALA A 21 38.56 37.06 7.01
N ARG A 22 38.28 35.75 7.00
CA ARG A 22 37.22 35.13 6.20
C ARG A 22 35.92 34.96 6.98
N PHE A 23 36.01 34.97 8.31
CA PHE A 23 34.89 34.79 9.22
C PHE A 23 35.00 35.82 10.35
N VAL A 24 33.86 36.33 10.81
CA VAL A 24 33.75 37.22 11.96
C VAL A 24 32.47 36.90 12.73
N THR A 25 32.52 37.00 14.04
CA THR A 25 31.31 36.97 14.88
C THR A 25 30.90 38.40 15.21
N CYS A 26 29.65 38.76 14.96
CA CYS A 26 29.15 40.08 15.32
C CYS A 26 29.10 40.23 16.85
N GLY A 27 29.75 41.25 17.42
CA GLY A 27 29.71 41.49 18.87
C GLY A 27 28.38 42.01 19.42
N PHE A 28 27.40 42.31 18.55
CA PHE A 28 26.09 42.85 18.94
C PHE A 28 24.97 41.81 18.86
N CYS A 29 24.86 41.07 17.74
CA CYS A 29 23.83 40.05 17.54
C CYS A 29 24.38 38.61 17.56
N GLU A 30 25.68 38.45 17.88
CA GLU A 30 26.37 37.16 18.01
C GLU A 30 26.37 36.26 16.76
N SER A 31 25.82 36.71 15.63
CA SER A 31 25.81 35.94 14.38
C SER A 31 27.22 35.70 13.82
N LYS A 32 27.49 34.47 13.37
CA LYS A 32 28.68 34.13 12.59
C LYS A 32 28.49 34.49 11.12
N LEU A 33 29.39 35.34 10.63
CA LEU A 33 29.34 35.91 9.29
C LEU A 33 30.55 35.46 8.46
N ALA A 34 30.31 35.00 7.24
CA ALA A 34 31.30 34.91 6.16
C ALA A 34 31.58 36.31 5.63
N ILE A 35 32.85 36.64 5.37
CA ILE A 35 33.23 37.88 4.68
C ILE A 35 33.51 37.54 3.23
N GLU A 36 32.67 38.02 2.31
CA GLU A 36 32.88 37.90 0.88
C GLU A 36 33.58 39.14 0.33
N HIS A 37 34.59 38.92 -0.51
CA HIS A 37 35.36 39.96 -1.17
C HIS A 37 35.01 39.97 -2.66
N SER A 38 34.23 40.95 -3.11
CA SER A 38 33.94 41.15 -4.53
C SER A 38 34.57 42.46 -5.00
N GLY A 39 35.82 42.39 -5.47
CA GLY A 39 36.56 43.57 -5.92
C GLY A 39 36.81 44.58 -4.79
N ASN A 40 36.15 45.74 -4.83
CA ASN A 40 36.29 46.82 -3.84
C ASN A 40 35.13 46.89 -2.82
N THR A 41 34.18 45.94 -2.90
CA THR A 41 33.07 45.81 -1.94
C THR A 41 33.29 44.59 -1.05
N TYR A 42 32.93 44.76 0.21
CA TYR A 42 33.07 43.75 1.26
C TYR A 42 31.67 43.55 1.84
N SER A 43 31.14 42.34 1.78
CA SER A 43 29.80 42.00 2.29
C SER A 43 29.88 40.86 3.29
N THR A 44 28.98 40.86 4.28
CA THR A 44 28.90 39.80 5.29
C THR A 44 27.73 38.86 4.99
N ALA A 45 27.88 37.54 5.10
CA ALA A 45 26.77 36.59 4.90
C ALA A 45 26.65 35.68 6.13
N VAL A 46 25.43 35.54 6.68
CA VAL A 46 25.18 34.70 7.86
C VAL A 46 25.33 33.23 7.48
N ILE A 47 26.22 32.48 8.15
CA ILE A 47 26.46 31.05 7.85
C ILE A 47 25.58 30.13 8.69
N GLU A 48 25.26 30.53 9.91
CA GLU A 48 24.70 29.63 10.92
C GLU A 48 23.22 29.26 10.65
N GLU A 49 22.44 30.20 10.11
CA GLU A 49 21.04 29.99 9.76
C GLU A 49 20.86 28.99 8.60
N LEU A 50 21.78 28.99 7.63
CA LEU A 50 21.72 28.09 6.46
C LEU A 50 21.93 26.61 6.82
N GLN A 51 22.80 26.31 7.80
CA GLN A 51 23.10 24.93 8.18
C GLN A 51 21.97 24.32 9.02
N GLU A 52 21.36 25.13 9.88
CA GLU A 52 20.23 24.72 10.73
C GLU A 52 18.94 24.57 9.92
N THR A 53 18.65 25.51 9.01
CA THR A 53 17.51 25.40 8.08
C THR A 53 17.65 24.21 7.13
N THR A 54 18.86 23.92 6.62
CA THR A 54 19.07 22.76 5.75
C THR A 54 18.85 21.43 6.49
N GLN A 55 19.23 21.35 7.76
CA GLN A 55 18.98 20.16 8.58
C GLN A 55 17.50 20.00 8.94
N GLN A 56 16.80 21.09 9.25
CA GLN A 56 15.35 21.07 9.47
C GLN A 56 14.60 20.66 8.19
N LEU A 57 14.95 21.23 7.05
CA LEU A 57 14.35 20.89 5.76
C LEU A 57 14.62 19.43 5.36
N ALA A 58 15.82 18.91 5.63
CA ALA A 58 16.14 17.50 5.38
C ALA A 58 15.28 16.55 6.24
N ARG A 59 15.04 16.91 7.52
CA ARG A 59 14.13 16.16 8.41
C ARG A 59 12.68 16.23 7.93
N ASP A 60 12.21 17.42 7.55
CA ASP A 60 10.84 17.60 7.04
C ASP A 60 10.61 16.85 5.72
N VAL A 61 11.59 16.85 4.82
CA VAL A 61 11.53 16.07 3.57
C VAL A 61 11.53 14.56 3.86
N ALA A 62 12.31 14.08 4.83
CA ALA A 62 12.31 12.68 5.22
C ALA A 62 10.94 12.24 5.75
N ARG A 63 10.33 13.06 6.61
CA ARG A 63 8.98 12.84 7.16
C ARG A 63 7.88 12.92 6.10
N ILE A 64 7.97 13.86 5.15
CA ILE A 64 6.99 13.97 4.06
C ILE A 64 7.10 12.75 3.13
N LYS A 65 8.33 12.32 2.82
CA LYS A 65 8.58 11.17 1.94
C LYS A 65 8.02 9.87 2.53
N SER A 66 8.23 9.63 3.82
CA SER A 66 7.71 8.45 4.50
C SER A 66 6.18 8.44 4.55
N SER A 67 5.55 9.59 4.81
CA SER A 67 4.10 9.76 4.71
C SER A 67 3.56 9.47 3.31
N SER A 68 4.23 9.99 2.27
CA SER A 68 3.85 9.77 0.87
C SER A 68 3.97 8.30 0.45
N ASP A 69 4.97 7.58 0.98
CA ASP A 69 5.16 6.16 0.67
C ASP A 69 4.03 5.28 1.22
N ILE A 70 3.50 5.58 2.41
CA ILE A 70 2.35 4.88 2.97
C ILE A 70 1.09 5.16 2.13
N GLU A 71 0.83 6.42 1.78
CA GLU A 71 -0.32 6.77 0.95
C GLU A 71 -0.29 6.07 -0.42
N ARG A 72 0.89 6.03 -1.05
CA ARG A 72 1.10 5.31 -2.31
C ARG A 72 0.87 3.81 -2.14
N LEU A 73 1.34 3.21 -1.05
CA LEU A 73 1.14 1.79 -0.76
C LEU A 73 -0.34 1.48 -0.56
N ASP A 74 -1.04 2.30 0.24
CA ASP A 74 -2.47 2.14 0.53
C ASP A 74 -3.32 2.28 -0.76
N ALA A 75 -3.01 3.26 -1.62
CA ALA A 75 -3.66 3.42 -2.92
C ALA A 75 -3.38 2.26 -3.91
N GLN A 76 -2.18 1.68 -3.87
CA GLN A 76 -1.88 0.46 -4.64
C GLN A 76 -2.63 -0.75 -4.11
N TRP A 77 -2.73 -0.88 -2.79
CA TRP A 77 -3.48 -1.95 -2.16
C TRP A 77 -4.96 -1.88 -2.50
N GLU A 78 -5.56 -0.69 -2.51
CA GLU A 78 -6.98 -0.53 -2.83
C GLU A 78 -7.31 -1.03 -4.24
N ARG A 79 -6.49 -0.66 -5.22
CA ARG A 79 -6.61 -1.16 -6.60
C ARG A 79 -6.43 -2.68 -6.71
N LYS A 80 -5.47 -3.26 -5.99
CA LYS A 80 -5.28 -4.73 -5.96
C LYS A 80 -6.45 -5.44 -5.28
N ARG A 81 -6.94 -4.88 -4.17
CA ARG A 81 -8.08 -5.41 -3.42
C ARG A 81 -9.34 -5.44 -4.29
N GLU A 82 -9.59 -4.41 -5.08
CA GLU A 82 -10.70 -4.39 -6.03
C GLU A 82 -10.58 -5.48 -7.10
N GLN A 83 -9.38 -5.77 -7.60
CA GLN A 83 -9.14 -6.85 -8.57
C GLN A 83 -9.44 -8.25 -8.00
N HIS A 84 -9.33 -8.41 -6.67
CA HIS A 84 -9.64 -9.66 -5.99
C HIS A 84 -11.13 -9.80 -5.60
N MET A 85 -11.91 -8.72 -5.66
CA MET A 85 -13.33 -8.77 -5.29
C MET A 85 -14.13 -9.64 -6.27
N ILE A 86 -15.06 -10.41 -5.71
CA ILE A 86 -15.98 -11.23 -6.50
C ILE A 86 -17.32 -10.51 -6.55
N THR A 87 -17.90 -10.43 -7.74
CA THR A 87 -19.26 -9.92 -7.91
C THR A 87 -20.26 -11.03 -7.65
N GLY A 88 -21.09 -10.86 -6.62
CA GLY A 88 -22.20 -11.74 -6.32
C GLY A 88 -23.37 -11.55 -7.29
N LYS A 89 -24.37 -12.44 -7.18
CA LYS A 89 -25.55 -12.48 -8.05
C LYS A 89 -26.36 -11.17 -8.10
N HIS A 90 -26.29 -10.35 -7.04
CA HIS A 90 -27.00 -9.06 -6.93
C HIS A 90 -26.12 -7.84 -7.20
N GLY A 91 -24.94 -8.02 -7.82
CA GLY A 91 -23.97 -6.93 -8.02
C GLY A 91 -23.18 -6.55 -6.77
N ALA A 92 -23.51 -7.14 -5.61
CA ALA A 92 -22.75 -6.96 -4.38
C ALA A 92 -21.32 -7.48 -4.56
N LYS A 93 -20.33 -6.61 -4.36
CA LYS A 93 -18.92 -6.99 -4.32
C LYS A 93 -18.60 -7.53 -2.93
N SER A 94 -18.10 -8.76 -2.86
CA SER A 94 -17.64 -9.37 -1.62
C SER A 94 -16.19 -9.80 -1.73
N LEU A 95 -15.51 -9.84 -0.59
CA LEU A 95 -14.17 -10.39 -0.50
C LEU A 95 -14.23 -11.92 -0.67
N PRO A 96 -13.27 -12.52 -1.39
CA PRO A 96 -13.17 -13.97 -1.50
C PRO A 96 -12.97 -14.56 -0.09
N SER A 97 -13.88 -15.43 0.33
CA SER A 97 -13.80 -16.13 1.62
C SER A 97 -13.76 -17.64 1.43
N LYS A 98 -12.82 -18.29 2.14
CA LYS A 98 -12.72 -19.76 2.14
C LYS A 98 -13.97 -20.41 2.70
N GLY A 99 -14.55 -19.85 3.76
CA GLY A 99 -15.78 -20.35 4.38
C GLY A 99 -16.97 -20.35 3.43
N GLY A 100 -17.16 -19.27 2.66
CA GLY A 100 -18.21 -19.20 1.64
C GLY A 100 -18.02 -20.22 0.52
N ALA A 101 -16.78 -20.42 0.07
CA ALA A 101 -16.45 -21.42 -0.94
C ALA A 101 -16.76 -22.86 -0.48
N ILE A 102 -16.39 -23.21 0.76
CA ILE A 102 -16.68 -24.53 1.35
C ILE A 102 -18.19 -24.74 1.47
N ALA A 103 -18.92 -23.77 2.02
CA ALA A 103 -20.36 -23.88 2.22
C ALA A 103 -21.09 -24.10 0.88
N ALA A 104 -20.72 -23.35 -0.15
CA ALA A 104 -21.28 -23.50 -1.50
C ALA A 104 -20.95 -24.87 -2.11
N ALA A 105 -19.70 -25.34 -1.95
CA ALA A 105 -19.27 -26.64 -2.47
C ALA A 105 -20.00 -27.81 -1.78
N VAL A 106 -20.13 -27.77 -0.46
CA VAL A 106 -20.85 -28.79 0.32
C VAL A 106 -22.32 -28.83 -0.09
N PHE A 107 -22.97 -27.66 -0.20
CA PHE A 107 -24.37 -27.59 -0.61
C PHE A 107 -24.59 -28.13 -2.03
N MET A 108 -23.80 -27.67 -3.00
CA MET A 108 -23.97 -28.02 -4.40
C MET A 108 -23.53 -29.46 -4.71
N GLY A 109 -22.46 -29.94 -4.06
CA GLY A 109 -22.02 -31.33 -4.13
C GLY A 109 -23.02 -32.28 -3.48
N GLY A 110 -23.51 -31.94 -2.28
CA GLY A 110 -24.56 -32.70 -1.59
C GLY A 110 -25.86 -32.76 -2.40
N PHE A 111 -26.28 -31.64 -2.98
CA PHE A 111 -27.42 -31.60 -3.89
C PHE A 111 -27.22 -32.46 -5.13
N GLY A 112 -26.04 -32.42 -5.76
CA GLY A 112 -25.72 -33.26 -6.93
C GLY A 112 -25.75 -34.76 -6.61
N LEU A 113 -25.22 -35.15 -5.44
CA LEU A 113 -25.31 -36.53 -4.95
C LEU A 113 -26.76 -36.96 -4.69
N PHE A 114 -27.51 -36.13 -3.96
CA PHE A 114 -28.92 -36.35 -3.69
C PHE A 114 -29.73 -36.49 -4.99
N TRP A 115 -29.54 -35.57 -5.94
CA TRP A 115 -30.18 -35.60 -7.25
C TRP A 115 -29.86 -36.89 -8.01
N THR A 116 -28.60 -37.35 -7.98
CA THR A 116 -28.19 -38.59 -8.65
C THR A 116 -28.97 -39.78 -8.08
N VAL A 117 -29.02 -39.94 -6.76
CA VAL A 117 -29.73 -41.04 -6.09
C VAL A 117 -31.24 -40.96 -6.34
N PHE A 118 -31.81 -39.77 -6.24
CA PHE A 118 -33.24 -39.53 -6.48
C PHE A 118 -33.62 -39.83 -7.93
N ALA A 119 -32.86 -39.33 -8.90
CA ALA A 119 -33.08 -39.56 -10.32
C ALA A 119 -32.98 -41.05 -10.67
N PHE A 120 -31.97 -41.76 -10.16
CA PHE A 120 -31.85 -43.22 -10.34
C PHE A 120 -33.06 -43.98 -9.79
N SER A 121 -33.65 -43.50 -8.69
CA SER A 121 -34.82 -44.13 -8.07
C SER A 121 -36.07 -43.99 -8.95
N ILE A 122 -36.25 -42.82 -9.58
CA ILE A 122 -37.35 -42.59 -10.54
C ILE A 122 -37.10 -43.35 -11.84
N THR A 123 -35.89 -43.31 -12.39
CA THR A 123 -35.56 -43.99 -13.66
C THR A 123 -35.81 -45.50 -13.55
N ARG A 124 -35.44 -46.15 -12.44
CA ARG A 124 -35.75 -47.57 -12.18
C ARG A 124 -37.25 -47.86 -12.13
N GLY A 125 -38.06 -46.95 -11.60
CA GLY A 125 -39.52 -47.05 -11.56
C GLY A 125 -40.21 -46.75 -12.90
N ALA A 126 -39.60 -45.95 -13.77
CA ALA A 126 -40.14 -45.59 -15.08
C ALA A 126 -39.78 -46.59 -16.20
N SER A 127 -38.65 -47.31 -16.05
CA SER A 127 -38.26 -48.38 -16.97
C SER A 127 -39.21 -49.57 -16.98
N SER A 128 -40.05 -49.74 -15.95
CA SER A 128 -41.09 -50.79 -15.90
C SER A 128 -42.36 -50.46 -16.68
N VAL A 129 -42.54 -49.20 -17.12
CA VAL A 129 -43.72 -48.70 -17.85
C VAL A 129 -43.41 -48.25 -19.28
N GLY A 130 -42.23 -48.57 -19.82
CA GLY A 130 -41.90 -48.34 -21.23
C GLY A 130 -41.60 -46.89 -21.61
N ALA A 131 -41.19 -46.05 -20.65
CA ALA A 131 -40.88 -44.64 -20.91
C ALA A 131 -39.65 -44.47 -21.84
N PRO A 132 -39.64 -43.47 -22.76
CA PRO A 132 -38.59 -43.30 -23.78
C PRO A 132 -37.19 -43.06 -23.20
N GLY A 133 -36.14 -43.40 -23.96
CA GLY A 133 -34.72 -43.40 -23.52
C GLY A 133 -34.13 -42.10 -22.94
N ALA A 134 -34.83 -40.96 -23.00
CA ALA A 134 -34.43 -39.71 -22.34
C ALA A 134 -34.36 -39.83 -20.80
N VAL A 135 -35.10 -40.77 -20.19
CA VAL A 135 -35.13 -41.00 -18.74
C VAL A 135 -33.79 -41.55 -18.20
N ASN A 136 -32.92 -42.08 -19.07
CA ASN A 136 -31.61 -42.63 -18.68
C ASN A 136 -30.49 -41.59 -18.54
N ILE A 137 -30.66 -40.40 -19.12
CA ILE A 137 -29.65 -39.33 -19.06
C ILE A 137 -29.81 -38.47 -17.79
N PHE A 138 -31.02 -38.48 -17.20
CA PHE A 138 -31.40 -37.64 -16.07
C PHE A 138 -30.50 -37.76 -14.83
N PRO A 139 -30.00 -38.96 -14.45
CA PRO A 139 -29.07 -39.09 -13.33
C PRO A 139 -27.68 -38.48 -13.58
N LEU A 140 -27.24 -38.37 -14.85
CA LEU A 140 -25.93 -37.83 -15.20
C LEU A 140 -25.81 -36.33 -14.90
N PHE A 141 -26.93 -35.60 -14.82
CA PHE A 141 -26.93 -34.20 -14.40
C PHE A 141 -26.39 -34.02 -12.98
N GLY A 142 -26.59 -34.99 -12.09
CA GLY A 142 -26.05 -34.94 -10.74
C GLY A 142 -24.52 -34.98 -10.73
N LEU A 143 -23.90 -35.74 -11.64
CA LEU A 143 -22.44 -35.75 -11.83
C LEU A 143 -21.93 -34.40 -12.35
N LEU A 144 -22.70 -33.71 -13.20
CA LEU A 144 -22.36 -32.35 -13.64
C LEU A 144 -22.39 -31.35 -12.47
N PHE A 145 -23.39 -31.43 -11.59
CA PHE A 145 -23.42 -30.59 -10.38
C PHE A 145 -22.24 -30.84 -9.45
N VAL A 146 -21.86 -32.10 -9.25
CA VAL A 146 -20.69 -32.47 -8.44
C VAL A 146 -19.40 -31.95 -9.07
N GLY A 147 -19.20 -32.16 -10.38
CA GLY A 147 -18.04 -31.66 -11.11
C GLY A 147 -17.94 -30.14 -11.06
N PHE A 148 -19.06 -29.44 -11.27
CA PHE A 148 -19.14 -27.99 -11.16
C PHE A 148 -18.85 -27.50 -9.73
N ALA A 149 -19.37 -28.18 -8.71
CA ALA A 149 -19.10 -27.84 -7.31
C ALA A 149 -17.59 -27.93 -6.98
N ILE A 150 -16.92 -28.99 -7.43
CA ILE A 150 -15.47 -29.17 -7.24
C ILE A 150 -14.70 -28.06 -7.96
N PHE A 151 -15.00 -27.82 -9.24
CA PHE A 151 -14.34 -26.77 -10.02
C PHE A 151 -14.53 -25.38 -9.39
N ALA A 152 -15.76 -25.04 -9.01
CA ALA A 152 -16.09 -23.79 -8.35
C ALA A 152 -15.32 -23.66 -7.03
N ALA A 153 -15.28 -24.71 -6.21
CA ALA A 153 -14.51 -24.72 -4.97
C ALA A 153 -13.03 -24.41 -5.22
N VAL A 154 -12.35 -25.17 -6.09
CA VAL A 154 -10.93 -24.98 -6.40
C VAL A 154 -10.65 -23.56 -6.89
N SER A 155 -11.48 -23.04 -7.81
CA SER A 155 -11.31 -21.68 -8.35
C SER A 155 -11.52 -20.58 -7.31
N GLN A 156 -12.40 -20.79 -6.32
CA GLN A 156 -12.66 -19.82 -5.25
C GLN A 156 -11.58 -19.88 -4.17
N PHE A 157 -11.09 -21.07 -3.84
CA PHE A 157 -9.97 -21.25 -2.93
C PHE A 157 -8.69 -20.60 -3.45
N SER A 158 -8.37 -20.78 -4.73
CA SER A 158 -7.17 -20.16 -5.31
C SER A 158 -7.21 -18.64 -5.28
N LYS A 159 -8.39 -18.04 -5.52
CA LYS A 159 -8.63 -16.59 -5.38
C LYS A 159 -8.50 -16.11 -3.94
N ALA A 160 -9.11 -16.82 -2.99
CA ALA A 160 -9.02 -16.48 -1.57
C ALA A 160 -7.57 -16.53 -1.05
N GLU A 161 -6.79 -17.54 -1.46
CA GLU A 161 -5.38 -17.62 -1.12
C GLU A 161 -4.55 -16.51 -1.78
N ALA A 162 -4.81 -16.18 -3.04
CA ALA A 162 -4.12 -15.08 -3.70
C ALA A 162 -4.35 -13.76 -2.95
N TYR A 163 -5.60 -13.48 -2.57
CA TYR A 163 -5.95 -12.33 -1.75
C TYR A 163 -5.25 -12.33 -0.39
N GLU A 164 -5.26 -13.46 0.34
CA GLU A 164 -4.58 -13.57 1.64
C GLU A 164 -3.07 -13.35 1.54
N ARG A 165 -2.42 -13.87 0.48
CA ARG A 165 -0.98 -13.65 0.24
C ARG A 165 -0.68 -12.18 0.00
N ASP A 166 -1.46 -11.52 -0.85
CA ASP A 166 -1.26 -10.11 -1.16
C ASP A 166 -1.56 -9.21 0.06
N LEU A 167 -2.59 -9.55 0.85
CA LEU A 167 -2.92 -8.86 2.09
C LEU A 167 -1.77 -8.96 3.11
N LYS A 168 -1.18 -10.15 3.26
CA LYS A 168 -0.01 -10.35 4.14
C LYS A 168 1.17 -9.51 3.68
N ARG A 169 1.46 -9.47 2.38
CA ARG A 169 2.54 -8.65 1.82
C ARG A 169 2.29 -7.17 2.13
N TYR A 170 1.10 -6.66 1.82
CA TYR A 170 0.72 -5.28 2.13
C TYR A 170 0.88 -4.95 3.62
N GLN A 171 0.37 -5.80 4.52
CA GLN A 171 0.49 -5.58 5.96
C GLN A 171 1.94 -5.63 6.45
N SER A 172 2.81 -6.41 5.82
CA SER A 172 4.24 -6.46 6.16
C SER A 172 4.98 -5.21 5.68
N GLU A 173 4.71 -4.76 4.46
CA GLU A 173 5.29 -3.54 3.88
C GLU A 173 4.85 -2.30 4.66
N ARG A 174 3.56 -2.21 5.01
CA ARG A 174 3.02 -1.10 5.79
C ARG A 174 3.63 -1.04 7.19
N ARG A 175 3.79 -2.20 7.85
CA ARG A 175 4.47 -2.27 9.16
C ARG A 175 5.92 -1.81 9.07
N ARG A 176 6.63 -2.21 8.02
CA ARG A 176 8.00 -1.76 7.78
C ARG A 176 8.07 -0.23 7.63
N LEU A 177 7.24 0.37 6.77
CA LEU A 177 7.23 1.83 6.57
C LEU A 177 6.90 2.60 7.86
N VAL A 178 5.97 2.09 8.68
CA VAL A 178 5.64 2.70 9.97
C VAL A 178 6.80 2.62 10.95
N ASN A 179 7.53 1.49 10.98
CA ASN A 179 8.71 1.36 11.85
C ASN A 179 9.84 2.29 11.38
N ASP A 180 10.10 2.37 10.07
CA ASP A 180 11.11 3.27 9.49
C ASP A 180 10.81 4.75 9.83
N MET A 181 9.53 5.13 9.95
CA MET A 181 9.13 6.46 10.46
C MET A 181 9.49 6.67 11.92
N GLN A 182 9.22 5.68 12.78
CA GLN A 182 9.50 5.78 14.21
C GLN A 182 11.00 5.83 14.53
N GLU A 183 11.85 5.22 13.70
CA GLU A 183 13.31 5.29 13.84
C GLU A 183 13.90 6.63 13.36
N SER A 184 13.13 7.42 12.59
CA SER A 184 13.56 8.72 12.06
C SER A 184 13.19 9.93 12.94
N ASP A 185 12.37 9.73 13.96
CA ASP A 185 11.99 10.70 15.00
C ASP A 185 12.95 10.65 16.20
#